data_AF-G9ZGG2-F1
#
_entry.id   AF-G9ZGG2-F1
#
_cell.length_a   1.000
_cell.length_b   1.000
_cell.length_c   1.000
_cell.angle_alpha   90.00
_cell.angle_beta   90.00
_cell.angle_gamma   90.00
#
_symmetry.space_group_name_H-M   'P 1'
#
loop_
_entity.id
_entity.type
_entity.pdbx_description
1 polymer ?
#
loop_
_entity_poly.entity_id
_entity_poly.type
_entity_poly.pdbx_seq_one_letter_code
_entity_poly.pdbx_strand_id
1 'polypeptide(L)'
;MNPGTLIGNTLRGLIHPFRPSNLLYILLAAALFTLAVTLHLGNLTTHIYYENATPQPLIYPLPRLLPTATTITISLAALFILLTKNLDNAARLYNGHRRGSFAPLRDTGLNQLIQYLTGLALWGVLLSAAPFICANLNVDEQITWYADRGAALLAVLLAPAITLAYIDGGDTESMINSGALYNAVADIGFIRYLILLALIAFLITGFYHAETYLWQQYTRVHIIAAIEQLSLQESYDYRRLPLDYYLYTGLMNALLAWLITATYSLAAWNYPRDEEDDEAENEETTAPPAAAPTTAPSAPTATAAGEETPADSAPTADDEAANAATSEVEADADPQETFAHDLARADEHLRQGDIKTGIALLKPYTDADHDPITYFPAYQRHYALQPDGDLLRRIAQAAARGDEACYDLIQPELEQIDPGELLAGSIRPLAQIAARRQQYRTVANLTRDFATKYPAHPHLVDNQYLAALAHAHSGEAEQALPLLEELYEHYPQHDRAPQIARLIEELKTSLPNNPKETAP
;
A
#
# COMPACT_ATOMS: atom_id res chain seq x y z
N MET A 1 15.86 -15.48 -9.04
CA MET A 1 16.06 -15.18 -7.60
C MET A 1 14.71 -15.42 -6.93
N ASN A 2 14.59 -16.40 -6.02
CA ASN A 2 13.30 -16.85 -5.48
C ASN A 2 12.51 -15.72 -4.78
N PRO A 3 11.25 -15.46 -5.17
CA PRO A 3 10.48 -14.27 -4.75
C PRO A 3 9.81 -14.34 -3.36
N GLY A 4 9.97 -15.43 -2.59
CA GLY A 4 9.48 -15.57 -1.20
C GLY A 4 10.57 -15.77 -0.14
N THR A 5 11.85 -15.56 -0.47
CA THR A 5 12.95 -15.75 0.49
C THR A 5 13.13 -14.51 1.37
N LEU A 6 13.51 -14.71 2.64
CA LEU A 6 13.91 -13.64 3.57
C LEU A 6 14.87 -12.62 2.91
N ILE A 7 15.78 -13.11 2.06
CA ILE A 7 16.73 -12.31 1.30
C ILE A 7 16.03 -11.43 0.24
N GLY A 8 15.02 -11.95 -0.45
CA GLY A 8 14.21 -11.19 -1.39
C GLY A 8 13.42 -10.07 -0.71
N ASN A 9 12.77 -10.35 0.42
CA ASN A 9 11.99 -9.36 1.16
C ASN A 9 12.87 -8.27 1.79
N THR A 10 14.02 -8.65 2.33
CA THR A 10 15.01 -7.68 2.87
C THR A 10 15.57 -6.77 1.78
N LEU A 11 15.91 -7.31 0.60
CA LEU A 11 16.38 -6.50 -0.53
C LEU A 11 15.29 -5.54 -1.04
N ARG A 12 14.04 -6.02 -1.15
CA ARG A 12 12.89 -5.16 -1.52
C ARG A 12 12.67 -4.05 -0.50
N GLY A 13 12.78 -4.35 0.79
CA GLY A 13 12.71 -3.36 1.87
C GLY A 13 13.78 -2.27 1.79
N LEU A 14 15.01 -2.64 1.43
CA LEU A 14 16.13 -1.70 1.26
C LEU A 14 16.02 -0.84 -0.01
N ILE A 15 15.42 -1.38 -1.09
CA ILE A 15 15.23 -0.66 -2.35
C ILE A 15 13.99 0.24 -2.30
N HIS A 16 12.99 -0.10 -1.48
CA HIS A 16 11.72 0.60 -1.38
C HIS A 16 11.83 2.14 -1.16
N PRO A 17 12.75 2.67 -0.33
CA PRO A 17 12.95 4.11 -0.17
C PRO A 17 13.32 4.85 -1.45
N PHE A 18 13.94 4.18 -2.43
CA PHE A 18 14.35 4.78 -3.70
C PHE A 18 13.21 4.88 -4.72
N ARG A 19 11.99 4.47 -4.37
CA ARG A 19 10.83 4.71 -5.24
C ARG A 19 10.49 6.19 -5.32
N PRO A 20 10.00 6.70 -6.48
CA PRO A 20 9.74 8.13 -6.68
C PRO A 20 8.87 8.76 -5.61
N SER A 21 7.83 8.06 -5.15
CA SER A 21 6.94 8.53 -4.08
C SER A 21 7.70 8.72 -2.77
N ASN A 22 8.53 7.76 -2.37
CA ASN A 22 9.27 7.82 -1.10
C ASN A 22 10.41 8.84 -1.17
N LEU A 23 11.12 8.92 -2.30
CA LEU A 23 12.15 9.93 -2.53
C LEU A 23 11.61 11.35 -2.35
N LEU A 24 10.40 11.64 -2.84
CA LEU A 24 9.79 12.96 -2.66
C LEU A 24 9.62 13.31 -1.18
N TYR A 25 9.09 12.40 -0.37
CA TYR A 25 8.90 12.63 1.07
C TYR A 25 10.22 12.68 1.84
N ILE A 26 11.20 11.86 1.47
CA ILE A 26 12.56 11.89 2.04
C ILE A 26 13.20 13.25 1.77
N LEU A 27 13.16 13.75 0.54
CA LEU A 27 13.73 15.05 0.18
C LEU A 27 13.00 16.21 0.86
N LEU A 28 11.66 16.14 0.96
CA LEU A 28 10.87 17.14 1.66
C LEU A 28 11.21 17.19 3.16
N ALA A 29 11.27 16.04 3.82
CA ALA A 29 11.65 15.96 5.24
C ALA A 29 13.10 16.42 5.46
N ALA A 30 14.02 16.05 4.56
CA ALA A 30 15.41 16.49 4.60
C ALA A 30 15.54 18.01 4.48
N ALA A 31 14.76 18.64 3.59
CA ALA A 31 14.72 20.09 3.46
C ALA A 31 14.23 20.77 4.74
N LEU A 32 13.17 20.23 5.36
CA LEU A 32 12.64 20.74 6.63
C LEU A 32 13.64 20.57 7.79
N PHE A 33 14.27 19.40 7.94
CA PHE A 33 15.31 19.21 8.96
C PHE A 33 16.50 20.15 8.74
N THR A 34 16.91 20.37 7.49
CA THR A 34 17.99 21.29 7.16
C THR A 34 17.62 22.72 7.51
N LEU A 35 16.38 23.13 7.24
CA LEU A 35 15.86 24.42 7.65
C LEU A 35 15.86 24.57 9.18
N ALA A 36 15.39 23.56 9.93
CA ALA A 36 15.38 23.58 11.39
C ALA A 36 16.80 23.70 11.96
N VAL A 37 17.73 22.84 11.53
CA VAL A 37 19.12 22.83 12.01
C VAL A 37 19.83 24.15 11.71
N THR A 38 19.63 24.71 10.51
CA THR A 38 20.28 25.97 10.12
C THR A 38 19.70 27.17 10.86
N LEU A 39 18.39 27.21 11.12
CA LEU A 39 17.76 28.24 11.97
C LEU A 39 18.28 28.17 13.40
N HIS A 40 18.39 26.96 13.97
CA HIS A 40 18.91 26.77 15.32
C HIS A 40 20.38 27.22 15.42
N LEU A 41 21.21 26.77 14.47
CA LEU A 41 22.62 27.10 14.47
C LEU A 41 22.86 28.60 14.26
N GLY A 42 22.13 29.25 13.35
CA GLY A 42 22.22 30.70 13.11
C GLY A 42 21.86 31.53 14.36
N ASN A 43 20.89 31.08 15.16
CA ASN A 43 20.58 31.70 16.45
C ASN A 43 21.73 31.53 17.46
N LEU A 44 22.34 30.34 17.47
CA LEU A 44 23.43 29.98 18.39
C LEU A 44 24.73 30.73 18.04
N THR A 45 25.09 30.86 16.75
CA THR A 45 26.24 31.67 16.31
C THR A 45 26.05 33.15 16.60
N THR A 46 24.87 33.71 16.33
CA THR A 46 24.57 35.11 16.67
C THR A 46 24.81 35.36 18.16
N HIS A 47 24.35 34.45 19.02
CA HIS A 47 24.51 34.56 20.46
C HIS A 47 25.97 34.52 20.91
N ILE A 48 26.75 33.54 20.44
CA ILE A 48 28.17 33.40 20.82
C ILE A 48 28.98 34.64 20.43
N TYR A 49 28.76 35.20 19.23
CA TYR A 49 29.57 36.32 18.73
C TYR A 49 29.07 37.70 19.20
N TYR A 50 27.77 37.93 19.36
CA TYR A 50 27.25 39.22 19.85
C TYR A 50 27.45 39.41 21.36
N GLU A 51 27.28 38.37 22.21
CA GLU A 51 27.47 38.53 23.66
C GLU A 51 28.94 38.74 24.05
N ASN A 52 29.88 38.16 23.30
CA ASN A 52 31.30 38.41 23.50
C ASN A 52 31.72 39.86 23.19
N ALA A 53 30.95 40.58 22.36
CA ALA A 53 31.21 41.98 22.01
C ALA A 53 30.62 43.00 22.99
N THR A 54 29.62 42.62 23.80
CA THR A 54 28.99 43.48 24.83
C THR A 54 28.67 42.68 26.10
N PRO A 55 29.54 42.71 27.13
CA PRO A 55 29.31 41.97 28.37
C PRO A 55 28.19 42.63 29.18
N GLN A 56 26.98 42.06 29.12
CA GLN A 56 25.92 42.38 30.08
C GLN A 56 25.98 41.42 31.27
N PRO A 57 25.64 41.89 32.50
CA PRO A 57 25.73 41.06 33.69
C PRO A 57 24.75 39.88 33.62
N LEU A 58 25.32 38.69 33.78
CA LEU A 58 24.67 37.37 33.68
C LEU A 58 23.45 37.27 34.62
N ILE A 59 22.24 37.30 34.06
CA ILE A 59 21.02 36.90 34.74
C ILE A 59 20.36 35.80 33.88
N TYR A 60 20.67 34.55 34.23
CA TYR A 60 20.21 33.25 33.67
C TYR A 60 20.88 32.70 32.39
N PRO A 61 21.74 31.63 32.48
CA PRO A 61 22.35 31.00 31.30
C PRO A 61 21.56 29.81 30.71
N LEU A 62 20.52 29.29 31.37
CA LEU A 62 19.96 27.97 31.02
C LEU A 62 18.97 27.89 29.82
N PRO A 63 18.10 28.88 29.50
CA PRO A 63 17.02 28.66 28.52
C PRO A 63 17.42 28.84 27.04
N ARG A 64 18.67 29.16 26.70
CA ARG A 64 19.05 29.67 25.35
C ARG A 64 19.89 28.74 24.48
N LEU A 65 20.31 27.58 25.00
CA LEU A 65 20.84 26.46 24.20
C LEU A 65 19.72 25.59 23.59
N LEU A 66 18.50 25.75 24.09
CA LEU A 66 17.35 24.99 23.61
C LEU A 66 16.91 25.49 22.22
N PRO A 67 16.50 24.57 21.31
CA PRO A 67 15.94 24.94 20.04
C PRO A 67 14.71 25.84 20.21
N THR A 68 14.57 26.86 19.36
CA THR A 68 13.41 27.75 19.38
C THR A 68 12.13 26.97 19.10
N ALA A 69 10.98 27.48 19.56
CA ALA A 69 9.68 26.89 19.24
C ALA A 69 9.51 26.65 17.72
N THR A 70 9.98 27.58 16.88
CA THR A 70 9.99 27.42 15.42
C THR A 70 10.82 26.23 14.93
N THR A 71 12.01 26.03 15.50
CA THR A 71 12.89 24.88 15.19
C THR A 71 12.21 23.56 15.56
N ILE A 72 11.59 23.52 16.74
CA ILE A 72 10.87 22.36 17.24
C ILE A 72 9.68 22.05 16.31
N THR A 73 8.86 23.05 15.97
CA THR A 73 7.70 22.88 15.08
C THR A 73 8.11 22.34 13.70
N ILE A 74 9.18 22.87 13.09
CA ILE A 74 9.65 22.40 11.78
C ILE A 74 10.15 20.95 11.87
N SER A 75 10.88 20.61 12.95
CA SER A 75 11.38 19.24 13.17
C SER A 75 10.22 18.26 13.38
N LEU A 76 9.20 18.65 14.15
CA LEU A 76 7.99 17.86 14.34
C LEU A 76 7.21 17.69 13.03
N ALA A 77 7.12 18.73 12.19
CA ALA A 77 6.48 18.63 10.89
C ALA A 77 7.21 17.65 9.94
N ALA A 78 8.55 17.68 9.92
CA ALA A 78 9.35 16.73 9.16
C ALA A 78 9.13 15.29 9.64
N LEU A 79 9.13 15.09 10.96
CA LEU A 79 8.86 13.78 11.57
C LEU A 79 7.44 13.30 11.28
N PHE A 80 6.44 14.17 11.39
CA PHE A 80 5.05 13.88 11.09
C PHE A 80 4.87 13.38 9.65
N ILE A 81 5.50 14.05 8.68
CA ILE A 81 5.46 13.64 7.27
C ILE A 81 6.04 12.25 7.08
N LEU A 82 7.22 11.97 7.67
CA LEU A 82 7.87 10.66 7.54
C LEU A 82 7.07 9.55 8.23
N LEU A 83 6.57 9.78 9.44
CA LEU A 83 5.78 8.81 10.19
C LEU A 83 4.46 8.49 9.49
N THR A 84 3.77 9.51 8.99
CA THR A 84 2.55 9.35 8.20
C THR A 84 2.82 8.51 6.96
N LYS A 85 3.91 8.82 6.24
CA LYS A 85 4.25 8.09 5.02
C LYS A 85 4.67 6.64 5.30
N ASN A 86 5.40 6.42 6.38
CA ASN A 86 5.84 5.08 6.77
C ASN A 86 4.68 4.21 7.24
N LEU A 87 3.71 4.77 7.98
CA LEU A 87 2.50 4.06 8.39
C LEU A 87 1.66 3.66 7.18
N ASP A 88 1.37 4.61 6.28
CA ASP A 88 0.62 4.36 5.04
C ASP A 88 1.32 3.30 4.17
N ASN A 89 2.65 3.37 4.04
CA ASN A 89 3.41 2.35 3.32
C ASN A 89 3.38 0.99 4.02
N ALA A 90 3.41 0.95 5.35
CA ALA A 90 3.38 -0.29 6.12
C ALA A 90 2.03 -0.99 5.99
N ALA A 91 0.92 -0.26 6.18
CA ALA A 91 -0.43 -0.77 5.97
C ALA A 91 -0.64 -1.26 4.53
N ARG A 92 -0.13 -0.53 3.54
CA ARG A 92 -0.17 -0.93 2.12
C ARG A 92 0.54 -2.25 1.86
N LEU A 93 1.77 -2.37 2.36
CA LEU A 93 2.58 -3.56 2.19
C LEU A 93 2.04 -4.76 2.96
N TYR A 94 1.38 -4.51 4.09
CA TYR A 94 0.64 -5.51 4.86
C TYR A 94 -0.55 -6.03 4.05
N ASN A 95 -1.37 -5.12 3.51
CA ASN A 95 -2.51 -5.42 2.64
C ASN A 95 -2.13 -5.86 1.22
N GLY A 96 -0.91 -6.36 0.96
CA GLY A 96 -0.50 -6.87 -0.36
C GLY A 96 -0.20 -5.83 -1.46
N HIS A 97 -0.42 -4.54 -1.23
CA HIS A 97 -0.24 -3.49 -2.26
C HIS A 97 1.24 -3.15 -2.53
N ARG A 98 1.87 -3.84 -3.49
CA ARG A 98 3.32 -3.71 -3.82
C ARG A 98 3.71 -2.42 -4.58
N ARG A 99 2.78 -1.56 -5.00
CA ARG A 99 3.05 -0.30 -5.76
C ARG A 99 3.11 0.93 -4.83
N GLY A 100 3.96 1.91 -5.12
CA GLY A 100 4.05 3.15 -4.31
C GLY A 100 2.92 4.15 -4.61
N SER A 101 2.41 4.85 -3.59
CA SER A 101 1.42 5.93 -3.72
C SER A 101 2.05 7.29 -3.43
N PHE A 102 1.71 8.30 -4.22
CA PHE A 102 2.06 9.70 -3.99
C PHE A 102 1.10 10.42 -3.02
N ALA A 103 -0.11 9.89 -2.83
CA ALA A 103 -1.03 10.45 -1.84
C ALA A 103 -0.61 9.97 -0.44
N PRO A 104 -0.51 10.87 0.56
CA PRO A 104 -0.42 10.46 1.96
C PRO A 104 -1.79 9.93 2.41
N LEU A 105 -1.82 8.94 3.31
CA LEU A 105 -3.07 8.44 3.91
C LEU A 105 -4.05 7.85 2.89
N ARG A 106 -3.55 7.02 1.96
CA ARG A 106 -4.41 6.36 0.98
C ARG A 106 -5.10 5.14 1.57
N ASP A 107 -4.35 4.37 2.36
CA ASP A 107 -4.83 3.12 2.95
C ASP A 107 -5.02 3.26 4.47
N THR A 108 -4.59 4.38 5.05
CA THR A 108 -4.74 4.70 6.47
C THR A 108 -5.57 5.96 6.64
N GLY A 109 -6.64 5.89 7.43
CA GLY A 109 -7.49 7.05 7.73
C GLY A 109 -6.86 8.05 8.70
N LEU A 110 -7.40 9.26 8.75
CA LEU A 110 -6.92 10.31 9.66
C LEU A 110 -7.05 9.91 11.15
N ASN A 111 -8.13 9.21 11.51
CA ASN A 111 -8.32 8.70 12.87
C ASN A 111 -7.26 7.66 13.25
N GLN A 112 -6.93 6.76 12.32
CA GLN A 112 -5.87 5.77 12.51
C GLN A 112 -4.51 6.45 12.70
N LEU A 113 -4.18 7.44 11.86
CA LEU A 113 -2.94 8.21 12.05
C LEU A 113 -2.86 8.86 13.44
N ILE A 114 -3.95 9.46 13.92
CA ILE A 114 -3.98 10.08 15.26
C ILE A 114 -3.71 9.04 16.34
N GLN A 115 -4.36 7.88 16.28
CA GLN A 115 -4.15 6.80 17.25
C GLN A 115 -2.70 6.29 17.22
N TYR A 116 -2.17 6.02 16.03
CA TYR A 116 -0.78 5.60 15.86
C TYR A 116 0.22 6.61 16.44
N LEU A 117 0.06 7.90 16.14
CA LEU A 117 0.93 8.96 16.68
C LEU A 117 0.77 9.10 18.20
N THR A 118 -0.43 8.90 18.73
CA THR A 118 -0.69 8.90 20.17
C THR A 118 0.03 7.74 20.86
N GLY A 119 -0.01 6.53 20.28
CA GLY A 119 0.70 5.37 20.79
C GLY A 119 2.22 5.54 20.74
N LEU A 120 2.76 6.09 19.64
CA LEU A 120 4.19 6.42 19.55
C LEU A 120 4.59 7.47 20.60
N ALA A 121 3.76 8.48 20.84
CA ALA A 121 4.00 9.47 21.88
C ALA A 121 4.02 8.84 23.28
N LEU A 122 3.12 7.89 23.56
CA LEU A 122 3.11 7.16 24.83
C LEU A 122 4.38 6.32 25.01
N TRP A 123 4.82 5.61 23.97
CA TRP A 123 6.11 4.91 23.97
C TRP A 123 7.28 5.85 24.22
N GLY A 124 7.27 7.04 23.62
CA GLY A 124 8.25 8.09 23.90
C GLY A 124 8.30 8.47 25.38
N VAL A 125 7.14 8.64 26.02
CA VAL A 125 7.05 8.92 27.46
C VAL A 125 7.57 7.75 28.30
N LEU A 126 7.14 6.52 28.00
CA LEU A 126 7.53 5.32 28.74
C LEU A 126 9.04 5.07 28.68
N LEU A 127 9.63 5.18 27.49
CA LEU A 127 11.06 4.96 27.29
C LEU A 127 11.90 6.08 27.89
N SER A 128 11.38 7.32 27.89
CA SER A 128 12.07 8.48 28.49
C SER A 128 11.94 8.54 30.02
N ALA A 129 11.02 7.80 30.63
CA ALA A 129 10.75 7.87 32.06
C ALA A 129 11.97 7.50 32.92
N ALA A 130 12.64 6.39 32.61
CA ALA A 130 13.81 5.94 33.38
C ALA A 130 15.02 6.91 33.26
N PRO A 131 15.44 7.36 32.06
CA PRO A 131 16.46 8.40 31.93
C PRO A 131 16.09 9.69 32.66
N PHE A 132 14.83 10.13 32.54
CA PHE A 132 14.34 11.32 33.22
C PHE A 132 14.43 11.19 34.75
N ILE A 133 14.01 10.06 35.31
CA ILE A 133 14.11 9.80 36.76
C ILE A 133 15.58 9.80 37.19
N CYS A 134 16.47 9.12 36.46
CA CYS A 134 17.90 9.08 36.77
C CYS A 134 18.52 10.48 36.80
N ALA A 135 18.23 11.29 35.78
CA ALA A 135 18.72 12.66 35.66
C ALA A 135 18.23 13.57 36.81
N ASN A 136 17.02 13.34 37.33
CA ASN A 136 16.45 14.17 38.40
C ASN A 136 16.76 13.66 39.81
N LEU A 137 17.15 12.39 39.97
CA LEU A 137 17.51 11.80 41.25
C LEU A 137 19.01 11.84 41.55
N ASN A 138 19.77 12.64 40.79
CA ASN A 138 21.22 12.82 40.97
C ASN A 138 21.99 11.48 40.89
N VAL A 139 21.47 10.55 40.07
CA VAL A 139 22.13 9.29 39.74
C VAL A 139 23.38 9.60 38.92
N ASP A 140 24.41 8.78 39.07
CA ASP A 140 25.65 8.91 38.32
C ASP A 140 25.42 9.14 36.81
N GLU A 141 26.19 10.06 36.24
CA GLU A 141 26.04 10.49 34.84
C GLU A 141 26.23 9.33 33.87
N GLN A 142 27.14 8.40 34.19
CA GLN A 142 27.40 7.23 33.37
C GLN A 142 26.20 6.28 33.37
N ILE A 143 25.56 6.08 34.52
CA ILE A 143 24.34 5.27 34.64
C ILE A 143 23.19 5.91 33.87
N THR A 144 23.01 7.23 34.00
CA THR A 144 21.99 7.99 33.26
C THR A 144 22.20 7.88 31.75
N TRP A 145 23.46 7.95 31.30
CA TRP A 145 23.83 7.76 29.89
C TRP A 145 23.50 6.35 29.38
N TYR A 146 23.80 5.30 30.15
CA TYR A 146 23.43 3.93 29.76
C TYR A 146 21.92 3.72 29.75
N ALA A 147 21.17 4.32 30.69
CA ALA A 147 19.71 4.25 30.71
C ALA A 147 19.09 4.89 29.46
N ASP A 148 19.56 6.08 29.08
CA ASP A 148 19.14 6.78 27.86
C ASP A 148 19.40 5.95 26.60
N ARG A 149 20.63 5.44 26.45
CA ARG A 149 21.00 4.61 25.30
C ARG A 149 20.28 3.27 25.27
N GLY A 150 20.03 2.67 26.43
CA GLY A 150 19.23 1.46 26.56
C GLY A 150 17.78 1.68 26.14
N ALA A 151 17.17 2.80 26.53
CA ALA A 151 15.82 3.18 26.12
C ALA A 151 15.73 3.44 24.60
N ALA A 152 16.71 4.15 24.04
CA ALA A 152 16.80 4.38 22.60
C ALA A 152 16.96 3.06 21.82
N LEU A 153 17.78 2.14 22.33
CA LEU A 153 17.92 0.79 21.77
C LEU A 153 16.56 0.09 21.78
N LEU A 154 15.89 0.01 22.94
CA LEU A 154 14.58 -0.62 23.08
C LEU A 154 13.53 -0.05 22.12
N ALA A 155 13.51 1.27 21.93
CA ALA A 155 12.62 1.94 20.96
C ALA A 155 12.78 1.34 19.55
N VAL A 156 14.03 1.18 19.12
CA VAL A 156 14.37 0.65 17.81
C VAL A 156 14.04 -0.84 17.71
N LEU A 157 14.34 -1.63 18.74
CA LEU A 157 14.04 -3.06 18.74
C LEU A 157 12.54 -3.30 18.64
N LEU A 158 11.74 -2.52 19.36
CA LEU A 158 10.29 -2.69 19.41
C LEU A 158 9.54 -2.05 18.25
N ALA A 159 10.12 -1.06 17.55
CA ALA A 159 9.43 -0.31 16.50
C ALA A 159 8.72 -1.18 15.43
N PRO A 160 9.32 -2.27 14.92
CA PRO A 160 8.64 -3.16 13.97
C PRO A 160 7.41 -3.85 14.58
N ALA A 161 7.53 -4.35 15.82
CA ALA A 161 6.44 -5.04 16.51
C ALA A 161 5.32 -4.08 16.92
N ILE A 162 5.67 -2.89 17.41
CA ILE A 162 4.71 -1.83 17.76
C ILE A 162 3.88 -1.44 16.53
N THR A 163 4.54 -1.29 15.37
CA THR A 163 3.86 -0.89 14.14
C THR A 163 2.98 -2.00 13.60
N LEU A 164 3.41 -3.27 13.67
CA LEU A 164 2.57 -4.40 13.26
C LEU A 164 1.39 -4.60 14.22
N ALA A 165 1.61 -4.59 15.54
CA ALA A 165 0.54 -4.71 16.52
C ALA A 165 -0.53 -3.61 16.34
N TYR A 166 -0.12 -2.40 15.95
CA TYR A 166 -1.03 -1.33 15.59
C TYR A 166 -1.86 -1.65 14.32
N ILE A 167 -1.21 -2.21 13.29
CA ILE A 167 -1.89 -2.57 12.03
C ILE A 167 -2.91 -3.69 12.28
N ASP A 168 -2.57 -4.67 13.12
CA ASP A 168 -3.44 -5.80 13.44
C ASP A 168 -4.60 -5.41 14.36
N GLY A 169 -4.33 -4.60 15.39
CA GLY A 169 -5.33 -4.18 16.39
C GLY A 169 -6.13 -2.94 16.00
N GLY A 170 -5.60 -2.10 15.12
CA GLY A 170 -6.25 -0.90 14.61
C GLY A 170 -6.37 0.27 15.61
N ASP A 171 -5.73 0.18 16.79
CA ASP A 171 -5.94 1.12 17.89
C ASP A 171 -4.66 1.39 18.71
N THR A 172 -4.71 2.39 19.61
CA THR A 172 -3.54 2.74 20.44
C THR A 172 -3.24 1.67 21.50
N GLU A 173 -4.26 0.93 21.97
CA GLU A 173 -4.10 -0.03 23.06
C GLU A 173 -3.27 -1.24 22.63
N SER A 174 -3.47 -1.74 21.41
CA SER A 174 -2.68 -2.82 20.83
C SER A 174 -1.17 -2.54 20.79
N MET A 175 -0.76 -1.28 20.64
CA MET A 175 0.66 -0.88 20.64
C MET A 175 1.35 -1.08 22.00
N ILE A 176 0.59 -1.16 23.09
CA ILE A 176 1.10 -1.21 24.47
C ILE A 176 0.77 -2.56 25.11
N ASN A 177 -0.24 -3.25 24.58
CA ASN A 177 -0.65 -4.56 25.04
C ASN A 177 0.47 -5.58 24.82
N SER A 178 1.00 -6.14 25.92
CA SER A 178 2.09 -7.12 25.87
C SER A 178 1.75 -8.39 25.07
N GLY A 179 0.47 -8.80 25.06
CA GLY A 179 0.01 -9.94 24.27
C GLY A 179 0.01 -9.63 22.78
N ALA A 180 -0.49 -8.47 22.38
CA ALA A 180 -0.46 -8.02 20.98
C ALA A 180 0.97 -7.87 20.46
N LEU A 181 1.88 -7.30 21.25
CA LEU A 181 3.30 -7.18 20.90
C LEU A 181 3.98 -8.55 20.78
N TYR A 182 3.65 -9.48 21.68
CA TYR A 182 4.17 -10.85 21.60
C TYR A 182 3.68 -11.55 20.33
N ASN A 183 2.39 -11.43 20.01
CA ASN A 183 1.81 -11.99 18.80
C ASN A 183 2.46 -11.39 17.55
N ALA A 184 2.60 -10.07 17.47
CA ALA A 184 3.28 -9.41 16.35
C ALA A 184 4.72 -9.93 16.12
N VAL A 185 5.48 -10.17 17.19
CA VAL A 185 6.83 -10.78 17.07
C VAL A 185 6.74 -12.24 16.62
N ALA A 186 5.76 -13.00 17.13
CA ALA A 186 5.53 -14.39 16.76
C ALA A 186 5.12 -14.53 15.28
N ASP A 187 4.25 -13.65 14.79
CA ASP A 187 3.69 -13.66 13.44
C ASP A 187 4.74 -13.24 12.39
N ILE A 188 5.61 -12.28 12.70
CA ILE A 188 6.81 -12.00 11.88
C ILE A 188 7.75 -13.22 11.86
N GLY A 189 7.76 -14.01 12.94
CA GLY A 189 8.64 -15.15 13.14
C GLY A 189 9.96 -14.76 13.81
N PHE A 190 10.28 -15.44 14.91
CA PHE A 190 11.42 -15.12 15.78
C PHE A 190 12.76 -14.96 15.04
N ILE A 191 13.10 -15.89 14.12
CA ILE A 191 14.36 -15.84 13.37
C ILE A 191 14.38 -14.63 12.41
N ARG A 192 13.26 -14.36 11.74
CA ARG A 192 13.14 -13.22 10.81
C ARG A 192 13.26 -11.91 11.57
N TYR A 193 12.62 -11.83 12.73
CA TYR A 193 12.69 -10.68 13.63
C TYR A 193 14.12 -10.40 14.11
N LEU A 194 14.89 -11.42 14.50
CA LEU A 194 16.30 -11.26 14.87
C LEU A 194 17.16 -10.73 13.72
N ILE A 195 16.93 -11.23 12.50
CA ILE A 195 17.66 -10.77 11.30
C ILE A 195 17.30 -9.33 10.96
N LEU A 196 16.02 -8.98 11.05
CA LEU A 196 15.53 -7.61 10.89
C LEU A 196 16.23 -6.67 11.87
N LEU A 197 16.26 -7.05 13.15
CA LEU A 197 16.90 -6.29 14.22
C LEU A 197 18.40 -6.10 13.97
N ALA A 198 19.10 -7.15 13.52
CA ALA A 198 20.52 -7.07 13.16
C ALA A 198 20.76 -6.11 11.99
N LEU A 199 19.89 -6.12 10.97
CA LEU A 199 19.98 -5.20 9.83
C LEU A 199 19.70 -3.76 10.22
N ILE A 200 18.67 -3.50 11.03
CA ILE A 200 18.35 -2.16 11.54
C ILE A 200 19.51 -1.64 12.40
N ALA A 201 20.06 -2.47 13.29
CA ALA A 201 21.23 -2.12 14.09
C ALA A 201 22.45 -1.80 13.22
N PHE A 202 22.68 -2.58 12.15
CA PHE A 202 23.76 -2.31 11.19
C PHE A 202 23.57 -0.96 10.47
N LEU A 203 22.34 -0.66 10.01
CA LEU A 203 22.02 0.61 9.35
C LEU A 203 22.24 1.81 10.28
N ILE A 204 21.77 1.73 11.52
CA ILE A 204 21.96 2.78 12.53
C ILE A 204 23.42 2.95 12.89
N THR A 205 24.16 1.86 13.08
CA THR A 205 25.60 1.92 13.37
C THR A 205 26.37 2.52 12.20
N GLY A 206 26.02 2.16 10.97
CA GLY A 206 26.58 2.74 9.74
C GLY A 206 26.31 4.24 9.64
N PHE A 207 25.08 4.67 9.94
CA PHE A 207 24.72 6.08 10.02
C PHE A 207 25.52 6.81 11.09
N TYR A 208 25.63 6.25 12.30
CA TYR A 208 26.41 6.83 13.39
C TYR A 208 27.90 6.98 13.01
N HIS A 209 28.48 6.01 12.30
CA HIS A 209 29.85 6.13 11.78
C HIS A 209 29.97 7.19 10.70
N ALA A 210 29.02 7.27 9.77
CA ALA A 210 28.99 8.33 8.77
C ALA A 210 28.89 9.71 9.42
N GLU A 211 28.02 9.87 10.43
CA GLU A 211 27.88 11.10 11.20
C GLU A 211 29.17 11.45 11.97
N THR A 212 29.80 10.48 12.62
CA THR A 212 30.95 10.77 13.50
C THR A 212 32.23 11.01 12.71
N TYR A 213 32.53 10.14 11.74
CA TYR A 213 33.82 10.13 11.06
C TYR A 213 33.83 10.91 9.74
N LEU A 214 32.78 10.82 8.94
CA LEU A 214 32.72 11.53 7.67
C LEU A 214 32.22 12.96 7.88
N TRP A 215 31.21 13.13 8.72
CA TRP A 215 30.53 14.39 8.90
C TRP A 215 31.17 15.29 9.97
N GLN A 216 31.16 14.89 11.24
CA GLN A 216 31.59 15.76 12.34
C GLN A 216 33.06 16.19 12.19
N GLN A 217 33.95 15.30 11.75
CA GLN A 217 35.36 15.63 11.51
C GLN A 217 35.54 16.68 10.41
N TYR A 218 34.91 16.46 9.24
CA TYR A 218 34.99 17.37 8.10
C TYR A 218 34.38 18.73 8.44
N THR A 219 33.15 18.71 8.94
CA THR A 219 32.34 19.90 9.18
C THR A 219 32.92 20.76 10.30
N ARG A 220 33.47 20.16 11.38
CA ARG A 220 34.06 20.92 12.49
C ARG A 220 35.29 21.73 12.05
N VAL A 221 36.16 21.15 11.24
CA VAL A 221 37.37 21.83 10.75
C VAL A 221 37.01 22.93 9.76
N HIS A 222 36.12 22.65 8.79
CA HIS A 222 35.76 23.60 7.75
C HIS A 222 34.88 24.75 8.24
N ILE A 223 33.92 24.49 9.14
CA ILE A 223 33.06 25.56 9.70
C ILE A 223 33.89 26.55 10.50
N ILE A 224 34.75 26.09 11.41
CA ILE A 224 35.52 26.99 12.28
C ILE A 224 36.42 27.88 11.41
N ALA A 225 37.15 27.29 10.47
CA ALA A 225 37.99 28.04 9.54
C ALA A 225 37.19 29.04 8.67
N ALA A 226 36.01 28.64 8.18
CA ALA A 226 35.17 29.52 7.38
C ALA A 226 34.59 30.68 8.22
N ILE A 227 34.08 30.40 9.42
CA ILE A 227 33.55 31.42 10.33
C ILE A 227 34.66 32.40 10.75
N GLU A 228 35.87 31.91 11.07
CA GLU A 228 37.01 32.78 11.38
C GLU A 228 37.35 33.71 10.22
N GLN A 229 37.45 33.20 8.99
CA GLN A 229 37.70 34.02 7.80
C GLN A 229 36.59 35.04 7.53
N LEU A 230 35.33 34.65 7.73
CA LEU A 230 34.16 35.51 7.52
C LEU A 230 34.00 36.56 8.63
N SER A 231 34.42 36.26 9.86
CA SER A 231 34.41 37.21 10.99
C SER A 231 35.38 38.38 10.82
N LEU A 232 36.37 38.24 9.93
CA LEU A 232 37.29 39.32 9.57
C LEU A 232 36.66 40.36 8.62
N GLN A 233 35.44 40.12 8.10
CA GLN A 233 34.69 41.12 7.35
C GLN A 233 33.88 42.02 8.30
N GLU A 234 34.01 43.35 8.14
CA GLU A 234 33.38 44.37 9.01
C GLU A 234 31.85 44.30 9.11
N SER A 235 31.16 43.58 8.21
CA SER A 235 29.69 43.59 8.11
C SER A 235 29.06 42.21 7.84
N TYR A 236 29.69 41.13 8.31
CA TYR A 236 29.15 39.78 8.09
C TYR A 236 27.89 39.51 8.93
N ASP A 237 26.83 39.02 8.28
CA ASP A 237 25.62 38.55 8.95
C ASP A 237 25.84 37.13 9.48
N TYR A 238 26.13 37.01 10.78
CA TYR A 238 26.38 35.76 11.50
C TYR A 238 25.22 34.74 11.47
N ARG A 239 24.05 35.12 10.93
CA ARG A 239 22.93 34.22 10.67
C ARG A 239 23.10 33.40 9.39
N ARG A 240 23.95 33.84 8.46
CA ARG A 240 24.23 33.12 7.21
C ARG A 240 25.41 32.19 7.43
N LEU A 241 25.23 30.92 7.08
CA LEU A 241 26.30 29.92 7.14
C LEU A 241 26.97 29.81 5.75
N PRO A 242 28.19 29.24 5.65
CA PRO A 242 28.80 28.94 4.36
C PRO A 242 27.92 28.02 3.50
N LEU A 243 27.92 28.19 2.18
CA LEU A 243 27.08 27.39 1.27
C LEU A 243 27.35 25.89 1.41
N ASP A 244 28.62 25.52 1.56
CA ASP A 244 29.04 24.13 1.74
C ASP A 244 28.30 23.50 2.92
N TYR A 245 28.14 24.21 4.04
CA TYR A 245 27.42 23.71 5.21
C TYR A 245 25.97 23.31 4.90
N TYR A 246 25.26 24.10 4.10
CA TYR A 246 23.87 23.78 3.73
C TYR A 246 23.80 22.52 2.88
N LEU A 247 24.68 22.37 1.89
CA LEU A 247 24.75 21.18 1.04
C LEU A 247 25.01 19.92 1.88
N TYR A 248 26.05 20.01 2.69
CA TYR A 248 26.52 18.95 3.56
C TYR A 248 25.41 18.56 4.57
N THR A 249 24.75 19.54 5.20
CA THR A 249 23.70 19.29 6.20
C THR A 249 22.45 18.70 5.53
N GLY A 250 22.14 19.17 4.32
CA GLY A 250 21.11 18.61 3.46
C GLY A 250 21.34 17.13 3.14
N LEU A 251 22.56 16.76 2.77
CA LEU A 251 22.92 15.37 2.49
C LEU A 251 22.77 14.48 3.73
N MET A 252 23.19 14.93 4.91
CA MET A 252 23.04 14.16 6.15
C MET A 252 21.57 14.02 6.57
N ASN A 253 20.78 15.09 6.43
CA ASN A 253 19.34 15.01 6.72
C ASN A 253 18.60 14.15 5.70
N ALA A 254 19.05 14.08 4.45
CA ALA A 254 18.54 13.15 3.45
C ALA A 254 18.89 11.71 3.82
N LEU A 255 20.11 11.46 4.30
CA LEU A 255 20.53 10.14 4.78
C LEU A 255 19.73 9.72 6.04
N LEU A 256 19.46 10.65 6.96
CA LEU A 256 18.64 10.42 8.15
C LEU A 256 17.19 10.09 7.76
N ALA A 257 16.57 10.89 6.90
CA ALA A 257 15.22 10.65 6.42
C ALA A 257 15.13 9.31 5.67
N TRP A 258 16.14 8.99 4.85
CA TRP A 258 16.26 7.69 4.20
C TRP A 258 16.38 6.56 5.21
N LEU A 259 17.22 6.68 6.24
CA LEU A 259 17.39 5.67 7.29
C LEU A 259 16.07 5.36 8.00
N ILE A 260 15.31 6.41 8.35
CA ILE A 260 13.99 6.26 8.96
C ILE A 260 13.07 5.48 8.01
N THR A 261 12.90 5.94 6.76
CA THR A 261 12.03 5.25 5.79
C THR A 261 12.50 3.82 5.46
N ALA A 262 13.81 3.57 5.40
CA ALA A 262 14.38 2.24 5.16
C ALA A 262 14.08 1.27 6.30
N THR A 263 14.21 1.73 7.55
CA THR A 263 13.93 0.92 8.76
C THR A 263 12.48 0.45 8.77
N TYR A 264 11.53 1.36 8.56
CA TYR A 264 10.10 1.02 8.51
C TYR A 264 9.73 0.18 7.28
N SER A 265 10.34 0.46 6.11
CA SER A 265 10.11 -0.34 4.91
C SER A 265 10.63 -1.77 5.09
N LEU A 266 11.80 -1.94 5.69
CA LEU A 266 12.38 -3.25 5.96
C LEU A 266 11.48 -4.07 6.90
N ALA A 267 10.92 -3.45 7.93
CA ALA A 267 9.92 -4.06 8.81
C ALA A 267 8.69 -4.50 8.03
N ALA A 268 8.06 -3.59 7.29
CA ALA A 268 6.82 -3.84 6.57
C ALA A 268 6.91 -4.96 5.52
N TRP A 269 8.07 -5.14 4.88
CA TRP A 269 8.27 -6.25 3.93
C TRP A 269 8.42 -7.63 4.59
N ASN A 270 8.62 -7.68 5.90
CA ASN A 270 8.71 -8.91 6.69
C ASN A 270 7.47 -9.16 7.57
N TYR A 271 6.44 -8.30 7.49
CA TYR A 271 5.18 -8.57 8.15
C TYR A 271 4.51 -9.81 7.53
N PRO A 272 3.76 -10.59 8.34
CA PRO A 272 2.95 -11.68 7.83
C PRO A 272 1.99 -11.15 6.77
N ARG A 273 1.71 -11.98 5.76
CA ARG A 273 0.70 -11.74 4.72
C ARG A 273 -0.09 -13.02 4.57
N ASP A 274 -1.38 -12.90 4.27
CA ASP A 274 -2.20 -14.06 3.94
C ASP A 274 -1.57 -14.78 2.73
N GLU A 275 -1.31 -16.08 2.86
CA GLU A 275 -0.47 -16.87 1.94
C GLU A 275 -1.10 -17.09 0.55
N GLU A 276 -2.30 -16.56 0.27
CA GLU A 276 -3.03 -16.76 -0.98
C GLU A 276 -2.39 -16.08 -2.22
N ASP A 277 -1.40 -15.18 -2.05
CA ASP A 277 -0.82 -14.38 -3.14
C ASP A 277 0.58 -14.85 -3.63
N ASP A 278 1.21 -15.83 -2.97
CA ASP A 278 2.59 -16.25 -3.32
C ASP A 278 2.67 -17.49 -4.24
N GLU A 279 1.53 -18.11 -4.60
CA GLU A 279 1.51 -19.30 -5.48
C GLU A 279 1.49 -18.99 -6.99
N ALA A 280 1.27 -17.75 -7.42
CA ALA A 280 1.08 -17.42 -8.84
C ALA A 280 2.36 -17.34 -9.71
N GLU A 281 3.57 -17.51 -9.17
CA GLU A 281 4.82 -17.28 -9.93
C GLU A 281 5.66 -18.54 -10.27
N ASN A 282 5.14 -19.76 -10.07
CA ASN A 282 5.89 -20.99 -10.39
C ASN A 282 5.48 -21.73 -11.68
N GLU A 283 4.56 -21.20 -12.49
CA GLU A 283 4.17 -21.81 -13.78
C GLU A 283 4.62 -21.01 -15.01
N GLU A 284 5.91 -20.69 -15.13
CA GLU A 284 6.44 -20.37 -16.46
C GLU A 284 7.94 -20.66 -16.57
N THR A 285 8.29 -21.91 -16.88
CA THR A 285 9.39 -22.28 -17.81
C THR A 285 9.41 -23.81 -17.95
N THR A 286 8.64 -24.37 -18.88
CA THR A 286 9.08 -25.47 -19.76
C THR A 286 8.20 -25.45 -21.02
N ALA A 287 8.83 -25.39 -22.19
CA ALA A 287 8.24 -25.11 -23.51
C ALA A 287 7.14 -26.08 -24.00
N PRO A 288 6.22 -25.66 -24.89
CA PRO A 288 5.44 -26.56 -25.77
C PRO A 288 6.28 -26.95 -27.01
N PRO A 289 5.95 -27.98 -27.85
CA PRO A 289 4.65 -28.64 -28.03
C PRO A 289 4.72 -30.19 -28.24
N ALA A 290 3.57 -30.88 -28.16
CA ALA A 290 3.31 -32.04 -29.02
C ALA A 290 1.80 -32.15 -29.29
N ALA A 291 1.47 -32.10 -30.57
CA ALA A 291 0.12 -32.10 -31.09
C ALA A 291 -0.49 -33.51 -31.20
N ALA A 292 -1.83 -33.52 -31.09
CA ALA A 292 -2.83 -34.39 -31.70
C ALA A 292 -3.15 -35.76 -31.04
N PRO A 293 -4.37 -36.34 -31.26
CA PRO A 293 -5.56 -35.79 -31.94
C PRO A 293 -6.88 -35.91 -31.16
N THR A 294 -7.77 -35.00 -31.52
CA THR A 294 -9.23 -35.05 -31.65
C THR A 294 -9.89 -36.44 -31.67
N THR A 295 -10.87 -36.64 -30.78
CA THR A 295 -12.13 -37.34 -31.10
C THR A 295 -13.24 -36.88 -30.17
N ALA A 296 -14.28 -36.28 -30.74
CA ALA A 296 -15.63 -36.18 -30.19
C ALA A 296 -16.56 -36.99 -31.12
N PRO A 297 -17.88 -37.07 -30.85
CA PRO A 297 -18.55 -37.82 -29.79
C PRO A 297 -19.48 -38.89 -30.41
N SER A 298 -20.08 -39.76 -29.59
CA SER A 298 -21.25 -40.55 -30.03
C SER A 298 -22.24 -40.73 -28.90
N ALA A 299 -23.47 -40.32 -29.19
CA ALA A 299 -24.65 -40.36 -28.33
C ALA A 299 -25.37 -41.73 -28.44
N PRO A 300 -26.64 -41.88 -28.00
CA PRO A 300 -27.05 -42.69 -26.86
C PRO A 300 -27.75 -44.00 -27.29
N THR A 301 -28.05 -44.88 -26.33
CA THR A 301 -28.98 -46.00 -26.55
C THR A 301 -30.00 -46.06 -25.42
N ALA A 302 -31.27 -46.15 -25.82
CA ALA A 302 -32.47 -46.18 -24.99
C ALA A 302 -33.01 -47.61 -24.81
N THR A 303 -34.15 -47.68 -24.08
CA THR A 303 -35.16 -48.78 -23.94
C THR A 303 -34.87 -49.80 -22.81
N ALA A 304 -35.80 -50.24 -21.93
CA ALA A 304 -37.28 -50.23 -21.88
C ALA A 304 -37.79 -50.40 -20.41
N ALA A 305 -38.85 -49.71 -19.98
CA ALA A 305 -40.25 -50.18 -19.71
C ALA A 305 -40.42 -51.11 -18.47
N GLY A 306 -41.08 -50.68 -17.38
CA GLY A 306 -42.53 -50.79 -17.03
C GLY A 306 -42.62 -51.42 -15.61
N GLU A 307 -43.55 -51.19 -14.66
CA GLU A 307 -44.94 -50.76 -14.65
C GLU A 307 -45.40 -50.46 -13.18
N GLU A 308 -46.46 -49.66 -13.05
CA GLU A 308 -47.53 -49.63 -12.01
C GLU A 308 -47.29 -49.13 -10.55
N THR A 309 -47.81 -47.92 -10.28
CA THR A 309 -48.39 -47.46 -8.98
C THR A 309 -49.90 -47.78 -8.97
N PRO A 310 -50.63 -47.86 -7.83
CA PRO A 310 -51.22 -46.65 -7.23
C PRO A 310 -51.55 -46.66 -5.70
N ALA A 311 -51.51 -45.44 -5.12
CA ALA A 311 -52.39 -44.85 -4.06
C ALA A 311 -52.48 -45.54 -2.67
N ASP A 312 -52.79 -44.90 -1.53
CA ASP A 312 -53.42 -43.62 -1.18
C ASP A 312 -53.23 -43.39 0.35
N SER A 313 -53.68 -42.23 0.84
CA SER A 313 -54.08 -41.87 2.22
C SER A 313 -53.14 -41.01 3.09
N ALA A 314 -53.30 -39.69 2.92
CA ALA A 314 -53.51 -38.74 4.04
C ALA A 314 -55.04 -38.70 4.36
N PRO A 315 -55.58 -38.13 5.47
CA PRO A 315 -55.29 -36.75 5.91
C PRO A 315 -55.47 -36.38 7.43
N THR A 316 -54.95 -35.19 7.75
CA THR A 316 -55.49 -34.09 8.60
C THR A 316 -55.43 -34.06 10.15
N ALA A 317 -54.88 -32.92 10.62
CA ALA A 317 -55.39 -31.92 11.59
C ALA A 317 -54.87 -31.91 13.05
N ASP A 318 -54.04 -30.89 13.30
CA ASP A 318 -54.10 -29.80 14.30
C ASP A 318 -54.01 -30.02 15.83
N ASP A 319 -53.12 -29.19 16.39
CA ASP A 319 -53.15 -28.46 17.66
C ASP A 319 -53.30 -29.20 18.99
N GLU A 320 -52.20 -29.24 19.77
CA GLU A 320 -52.20 -28.55 21.07
C GLU A 320 -50.78 -28.28 21.56
N ALA A 321 -50.48 -26.98 21.69
CA ALA A 321 -49.38 -26.45 22.45
C ALA A 321 -49.57 -26.71 23.95
N ALA A 322 -48.48 -26.97 24.68
CA ALA A 322 -47.96 -26.01 25.66
C ALA A 322 -46.96 -26.64 26.65
N ASN A 323 -45.86 -25.91 26.78
CA ASN A 323 -45.08 -25.66 27.99
C ASN A 323 -43.89 -26.57 28.36
N ALA A 324 -42.73 -26.04 27.94
CA ALA A 324 -41.81 -25.29 28.81
C ALA A 324 -40.59 -26.05 29.35
N ALA A 325 -39.45 -25.79 28.69
CA ALA A 325 -38.29 -25.27 29.40
C ALA A 325 -37.54 -24.31 28.44
N THR A 326 -37.76 -23.03 28.70
CA THR A 326 -37.08 -21.84 28.22
C THR A 326 -35.56 -21.94 28.30
N SER A 327 -34.90 -21.68 27.17
CA SER A 327 -33.66 -20.90 27.15
C SER A 327 -33.74 -19.97 25.94
N GLU A 328 -34.53 -18.91 26.09
CA GLU A 328 -34.36 -17.66 25.36
C GLU A 328 -32.95 -17.14 25.69
N VAL A 329 -32.04 -17.34 24.75
CA VAL A 329 -30.94 -16.41 24.51
C VAL A 329 -31.08 -16.06 23.04
N GLU A 330 -31.96 -15.09 22.75
CA GLU A 330 -31.73 -14.20 21.60
C GLU A 330 -30.41 -13.49 21.90
N ALA A 331 -29.30 -14.14 21.51
CA ALA A 331 -28.01 -13.49 21.44
C ALA A 331 -28.06 -12.64 20.17
N ASP A 332 -27.96 -11.33 20.38
CA ASP A 332 -27.64 -10.29 19.41
C ASP A 332 -26.25 -10.61 18.81
N ALA A 333 -26.17 -11.71 18.05
CA ALA A 333 -24.94 -12.19 17.44
C ALA A 333 -24.63 -11.30 16.24
N ASP A 334 -23.42 -10.76 16.21
CA ASP A 334 -22.95 -9.92 15.11
C ASP A 334 -23.15 -10.68 13.78
N PRO A 335 -23.86 -10.10 12.78
CA PRO A 335 -24.00 -10.71 11.45
C PRO A 335 -22.66 -11.18 10.86
N GLN A 336 -21.56 -10.51 11.23
CA GLN A 336 -20.22 -10.84 10.77
C GLN A 336 -19.60 -12.05 11.50
N GLU A 337 -19.92 -12.26 12.77
CA GLU A 337 -19.54 -13.49 13.51
C GLU A 337 -20.29 -14.71 12.95
N THR A 338 -21.57 -14.53 12.62
CA THR A 338 -22.39 -15.58 12.00
C THR A 338 -21.83 -15.96 10.62
N PHE A 339 -21.46 -14.96 9.81
CA PHE A 339 -20.80 -15.17 8.52
C PHE A 339 -19.48 -15.95 8.64
N ALA A 340 -18.60 -15.55 9.56
CA ALA A 340 -17.30 -16.21 9.75
C ALA A 340 -17.47 -17.70 10.14
N HIS A 341 -18.44 -17.99 11.02
CA HIS A 341 -18.77 -19.34 11.42
C HIS A 341 -19.30 -20.19 10.25
N ASP A 342 -20.22 -19.63 9.45
CA ASP A 342 -20.81 -20.33 8.31
C ASP A 342 -19.81 -20.53 7.16
N LEU A 343 -18.88 -19.59 6.97
CA LEU A 343 -17.76 -19.72 6.03
C LEU A 343 -16.82 -20.87 6.43
N ALA A 344 -16.43 -20.95 7.71
CA ALA A 344 -15.58 -22.03 8.21
C ALA A 344 -16.25 -23.41 8.06
N ARG A 345 -17.57 -23.47 8.27
CA ARG A 345 -18.35 -24.68 8.05
C ARG A 345 -18.43 -25.04 6.56
N ALA A 346 -18.61 -24.06 5.69
CA ALA A 346 -18.57 -24.27 4.25
C ALA A 346 -17.23 -24.87 3.83
N ASP A 347 -16.11 -24.31 4.31
CA ASP A 347 -14.76 -24.79 4.00
C ASP A 347 -14.52 -26.23 4.46
N GLU A 348 -15.02 -26.62 5.63
CA GLU A 348 -14.93 -28.01 6.08
C GLU A 348 -15.73 -28.97 5.19
N HIS A 349 -16.94 -28.57 4.75
CA HIS A 349 -17.71 -29.37 3.78
C HIS A 349 -17.01 -29.47 2.42
N LEU A 350 -16.39 -28.38 1.94
CA LEU A 350 -15.61 -28.37 0.70
C LEU A 350 -14.37 -29.28 0.81
N ARG A 351 -13.67 -29.27 1.95
CA ARG A 351 -12.53 -30.16 2.23
C ARG A 351 -12.94 -31.64 2.27
N GLN A 352 -14.16 -31.94 2.71
CA GLN A 352 -14.76 -33.27 2.68
C GLN A 352 -15.30 -33.68 1.30
N GLY A 353 -15.26 -32.78 0.31
CA GLY A 353 -15.78 -33.02 -1.05
C GLY A 353 -17.30 -32.87 -1.16
N ASP A 354 -17.99 -32.41 -0.11
CA ASP A 354 -19.43 -32.12 -0.14
C ASP A 354 -19.72 -30.71 -0.68
N ILE A 355 -19.49 -30.56 -1.98
CA ILE A 355 -19.63 -29.29 -2.69
C ILE A 355 -21.06 -28.72 -2.60
N LYS A 356 -22.08 -29.59 -2.59
CA LYS A 356 -23.48 -29.15 -2.54
C LYS A 356 -23.81 -28.47 -1.21
N THR A 357 -23.39 -29.07 -0.10
CA THR A 357 -23.62 -28.48 1.22
C THR A 357 -22.77 -27.23 1.43
N GLY A 358 -21.52 -27.23 0.96
CA GLY A 358 -20.66 -26.06 0.97
C GLY A 358 -21.28 -24.87 0.23
N ILE A 359 -21.73 -25.06 -1.02
CA ILE A 359 -22.40 -24.00 -1.80
C ILE A 359 -23.70 -23.55 -1.12
N ALA A 360 -24.48 -24.47 -0.54
CA ALA A 360 -25.72 -24.11 0.16
C ALA A 360 -25.48 -23.17 1.35
N LEU A 361 -24.34 -23.28 2.04
CA LEU A 361 -23.93 -22.38 3.12
C LEU A 361 -23.43 -21.02 2.60
N LEU A 362 -22.81 -20.97 1.42
CA LEU A 362 -22.33 -19.72 0.82
C LEU A 362 -23.43 -18.90 0.13
N LYS A 363 -24.45 -19.58 -0.40
CA LYS A 363 -25.52 -18.98 -1.21
C LYS A 363 -26.19 -17.75 -0.57
N PRO A 364 -26.57 -17.76 0.74
CA PRO A 364 -27.19 -16.60 1.38
C PRO A 364 -26.32 -15.33 1.36
N TYR A 365 -25.00 -15.47 1.36
CA TYR A 365 -24.05 -14.34 1.38
C TYR A 365 -23.64 -13.86 -0.01
N THR A 366 -24.11 -14.54 -1.06
CA THR A 366 -23.77 -14.24 -2.47
C THR A 366 -25.00 -13.80 -3.27
N ASP A 367 -26.01 -13.29 -2.59
CA ASP A 367 -27.25 -12.81 -3.19
C ASP A 367 -27.15 -11.33 -3.64
N ALA A 368 -28.29 -10.70 -3.96
CA ALA A 368 -28.31 -9.31 -4.41
C ALA A 368 -28.19 -8.29 -3.28
N ASP A 369 -28.46 -8.70 -2.03
CA ASP A 369 -28.52 -7.83 -0.87
C ASP A 369 -27.15 -7.75 -0.15
N HIS A 370 -26.28 -8.74 -0.38
CA HIS A 370 -24.93 -8.80 0.18
C HIS A 370 -23.87 -8.26 -0.80
N ASP A 371 -23.17 -7.20 -0.38
CA ASP A 371 -22.12 -6.55 -1.18
C ASP A 371 -20.93 -7.51 -1.41
N PRO A 372 -20.53 -7.77 -2.67
CA PRO A 372 -19.35 -8.58 -2.98
C PRO A 372 -18.05 -8.15 -2.31
N ILE A 373 -17.90 -6.86 -1.97
CA ILE A 373 -16.69 -6.37 -1.29
C ILE A 373 -16.65 -6.87 0.17
N THR A 374 -17.76 -6.77 0.89
CA THR A 374 -17.85 -7.18 2.30
C THR A 374 -17.81 -8.70 2.45
N TYR A 375 -18.46 -9.42 1.54
CA TYR A 375 -18.59 -10.88 1.57
C TYR A 375 -17.69 -11.57 0.54
N PHE A 376 -16.58 -10.91 0.16
CA PHE A 376 -15.66 -11.39 -0.88
C PHE A 376 -15.25 -12.86 -0.73
N PRO A 377 -14.88 -13.36 0.47
CA PRO A 377 -14.48 -14.76 0.63
C PRO A 377 -15.55 -15.78 0.20
N ALA A 378 -16.83 -15.44 0.40
CA ALA A 378 -17.94 -16.28 -0.04
C ALA A 378 -18.17 -16.21 -1.56
N TYR A 379 -18.05 -15.01 -2.13
CA TYR A 379 -18.11 -14.83 -3.59
C TYR A 379 -16.97 -15.57 -4.29
N GLN A 380 -15.74 -15.49 -3.79
CA GLN A 380 -14.56 -16.19 -4.32
C GLN A 380 -14.79 -17.70 -4.37
N ARG A 381 -15.21 -18.32 -3.26
CA ARG A 381 -15.47 -19.76 -3.17
C ARG A 381 -16.66 -20.19 -4.03
N HIS A 382 -17.77 -19.46 -3.94
CA HIS A 382 -18.96 -19.80 -4.72
C HIS A 382 -18.68 -19.68 -6.22
N TYR A 383 -18.01 -18.60 -6.65
CA TYR A 383 -17.67 -18.38 -8.05
C TYR A 383 -16.70 -19.44 -8.58
N ALA A 384 -15.68 -19.82 -7.81
CA ALA A 384 -14.72 -20.86 -8.21
C ALA A 384 -15.37 -22.25 -8.39
N LEU A 385 -16.39 -22.57 -7.57
CA LEU A 385 -17.08 -23.86 -7.61
C LEU A 385 -18.21 -23.90 -8.65
N GLN A 386 -18.96 -22.81 -8.75
CA GLN A 386 -20.11 -22.68 -9.64
C GLN A 386 -20.17 -21.25 -10.19
N PRO A 387 -19.44 -20.95 -11.28
CA PRO A 387 -19.52 -19.65 -11.90
C PRO A 387 -20.91 -19.44 -12.50
N ASP A 388 -21.53 -18.32 -12.17
CA ASP A 388 -22.83 -17.89 -12.67
C ASP A 388 -22.72 -16.47 -13.23
N GLY A 389 -23.50 -16.16 -14.27
CA GLY A 389 -23.54 -14.83 -14.90
C GLY A 389 -24.07 -13.75 -13.95
N ASP A 390 -24.96 -14.10 -13.01
CA ASP A 390 -25.40 -13.17 -11.96
C ASP A 390 -24.27 -12.83 -10.98
N LEU A 391 -23.51 -13.84 -10.54
CA LEU A 391 -22.34 -13.64 -9.67
C LEU A 391 -21.27 -12.80 -10.38
N LEU A 392 -20.94 -13.17 -11.61
CA LEU A 392 -19.98 -12.45 -12.45
C LEU A 392 -20.35 -10.97 -12.57
N ARG A 393 -21.62 -10.64 -12.83
CA ARG A 393 -22.08 -9.25 -12.94
C ARG A 393 -21.91 -8.47 -11.63
N ARG A 394 -22.20 -9.09 -10.48
CA ARG A 394 -22.03 -8.46 -9.17
C ARG A 394 -20.56 -8.21 -8.85
N ILE A 395 -19.71 -9.21 -9.06
CA ILE A 395 -18.26 -9.10 -8.86
C ILE A 395 -17.69 -8.05 -9.81
N ALA A 396 -18.12 -8.03 -11.08
CA ALA A 396 -17.70 -7.02 -12.05
C ALA A 396 -18.13 -5.59 -11.66
N GLN A 397 -19.29 -5.43 -11.02
CA GLN A 397 -19.73 -4.14 -10.50
C GLN A 397 -18.93 -3.70 -9.26
N ALA A 398 -18.54 -4.64 -8.39
CA ALA A 398 -17.61 -4.37 -7.28
C ALA A 398 -16.23 -3.96 -7.80
N ALA A 399 -15.69 -4.70 -8.77
CA ALA A 399 -14.45 -4.36 -9.46
C ALA A 399 -14.52 -2.98 -10.13
N ALA A 400 -15.65 -2.65 -10.77
CA ALA A 400 -15.89 -1.34 -11.36
C ALA A 400 -15.92 -0.17 -10.34
N ARG A 401 -16.26 -0.46 -9.06
CA ARG A 401 -16.16 0.52 -7.96
C ARG A 401 -14.71 0.75 -7.49
N GLY A 402 -13.77 -0.07 -7.97
CA GLY A 402 -12.34 0.07 -7.69
C GLY A 402 -11.78 -1.01 -6.77
N ASP A 403 -12.54 -2.06 -6.46
CA ASP A 403 -12.05 -3.20 -5.70
C ASP A 403 -11.14 -4.09 -6.56
N GLU A 404 -9.87 -4.22 -6.16
CA GLU A 404 -8.88 -4.97 -6.94
C GLU A 404 -9.05 -6.49 -6.81
N ALA A 405 -9.47 -6.99 -5.64
CA ALA A 405 -9.67 -8.42 -5.39
C ALA A 405 -10.81 -9.00 -6.26
N CYS A 406 -11.94 -8.28 -6.35
CA CYS A 406 -13.03 -8.62 -7.27
C CYS A 406 -12.58 -8.57 -8.73
N TYR A 407 -11.70 -7.64 -9.11
CA TYR A 407 -11.17 -7.57 -10.47
C TYR A 407 -10.29 -8.78 -10.81
N ASP A 408 -9.40 -9.14 -9.90
CA ASP A 408 -8.48 -10.26 -10.05
C ASP A 408 -9.23 -11.60 -10.18
N LEU A 409 -10.30 -11.78 -9.41
CA LEU A 409 -11.15 -12.99 -9.46
C LEU A 409 -11.77 -13.26 -10.84
N ILE A 410 -12.17 -12.20 -11.57
CA ILE A 410 -12.89 -12.32 -12.86
C ILE A 410 -12.00 -11.98 -14.07
N GLN A 411 -10.74 -11.62 -13.84
CA GLN A 411 -9.83 -11.18 -14.88
C GLN A 411 -9.74 -12.15 -16.08
N PRO A 412 -9.62 -13.48 -15.89
CA PRO A 412 -9.51 -14.39 -17.03
C PRO A 412 -10.80 -14.44 -17.86
N GLU A 413 -11.97 -14.28 -17.24
CA GLU A 413 -13.26 -14.24 -17.93
C GLU A 413 -13.47 -12.92 -18.67
N LEU A 414 -13.00 -11.79 -18.15
CA LEU A 414 -13.16 -10.49 -18.81
C LEU A 414 -12.48 -10.41 -20.19
N GLU A 415 -11.45 -11.23 -20.45
CA GLU A 415 -10.80 -11.30 -21.75
C GLU A 415 -11.66 -12.02 -22.81
N GLN A 416 -12.62 -12.85 -22.40
CA GLN A 416 -13.39 -13.73 -23.29
C GLN A 416 -14.90 -13.49 -23.28
N ILE A 417 -15.42 -12.82 -22.25
CA ILE A 417 -16.85 -12.52 -22.10
C ILE A 417 -17.38 -11.65 -23.25
N ASP A 418 -18.65 -11.81 -23.64
CA ASP A 418 -19.33 -10.77 -24.42
C ASP A 418 -19.53 -9.53 -23.54
N PRO A 419 -18.97 -8.36 -23.89
CA PRO A 419 -19.17 -7.13 -23.11
C PRO A 419 -20.64 -6.75 -22.90
N GLY A 420 -21.56 -7.24 -23.76
CA GLY A 420 -23.00 -7.03 -23.60
C GLY A 420 -23.61 -7.71 -22.37
N GLU A 421 -22.93 -8.69 -21.79
CA GLU A 421 -23.34 -9.34 -20.54
C GLU A 421 -23.01 -8.49 -19.30
N LEU A 422 -22.11 -7.52 -19.44
CA LEU A 422 -21.77 -6.57 -18.38
C LEU A 422 -22.66 -5.34 -18.44
N LEU A 423 -22.80 -4.68 -17.29
CA LEU A 423 -23.44 -3.36 -17.23
C LEU A 423 -22.58 -2.34 -17.99
N ALA A 424 -23.19 -1.58 -18.90
CA ALA A 424 -22.48 -0.60 -19.73
C ALA A 424 -21.67 0.43 -18.92
N GLY A 425 -22.17 0.82 -17.75
CA GLY A 425 -21.48 1.72 -16.83
C GLY A 425 -20.21 1.12 -16.19
N SER A 426 -20.13 -0.21 -16.11
CA SER A 426 -18.98 -0.94 -15.55
C SER A 426 -17.85 -1.14 -16.55
N ILE A 427 -18.12 -1.04 -17.85
CA ILE A 427 -17.12 -1.29 -18.91
C ILE A 427 -15.96 -0.29 -18.83
N ARG A 428 -16.23 1.01 -18.67
CA ARG A 428 -15.18 2.05 -18.58
C ARG A 428 -14.22 1.81 -17.41
N PRO A 429 -14.69 1.70 -16.15
CA PRO A 429 -13.78 1.50 -15.02
C PRO A 429 -13.00 0.18 -15.12
N LEU A 430 -13.61 -0.91 -15.59
CA LEU A 430 -12.91 -2.18 -15.80
C LEU A 430 -11.81 -2.06 -16.87
N ALA A 431 -12.12 -1.45 -18.01
CA ALA A 431 -11.15 -1.20 -19.07
C ALA A 431 -10.02 -0.25 -18.60
N GLN A 432 -10.32 0.71 -17.73
CA GLN A 432 -9.30 1.58 -17.14
C GLN A 432 -8.38 0.83 -16.16
N ILE A 433 -8.91 -0.09 -15.35
CA ILE A 433 -8.11 -0.97 -14.50
C ILE A 433 -7.19 -1.83 -15.37
N ALA A 434 -7.75 -2.49 -16.39
CA ALA A 434 -7.01 -3.32 -17.34
C ALA A 434 -5.87 -2.52 -18.03
N ALA A 435 -6.15 -1.31 -18.51
CA ALA A 435 -5.16 -0.45 -19.15
C ALA A 435 -4.01 -0.06 -18.20
N ARG A 436 -4.31 0.25 -16.93
CA ARG A 436 -3.28 0.53 -15.90
C ARG A 436 -2.44 -0.69 -15.53
N ARG A 437 -2.96 -1.89 -15.79
CA ARG A 437 -2.29 -3.18 -15.60
C ARG A 437 -1.65 -3.71 -16.91
N GLN A 438 -1.67 -2.92 -17.99
CA GLN A 438 -1.14 -3.27 -19.31
C GLN A 438 -1.80 -4.51 -19.94
N GLN A 439 -3.03 -4.83 -19.53
CA GLN A 439 -3.83 -5.95 -20.03
C GLN A 439 -4.63 -5.52 -21.27
N TYR A 440 -3.92 -5.15 -22.34
CA TYR A 440 -4.53 -4.52 -23.53
C TYR A 440 -5.50 -5.44 -24.28
N ARG A 441 -5.34 -6.77 -24.20
CA ARG A 441 -6.32 -7.73 -24.75
C ARG A 441 -7.67 -7.63 -24.05
N THR A 442 -7.66 -7.58 -22.72
CA THR A 442 -8.86 -7.36 -21.92
C THR A 442 -9.49 -6.00 -22.22
N VAL A 443 -8.68 -4.93 -22.38
CA VAL A 443 -9.18 -3.60 -22.79
C VAL A 443 -9.88 -3.68 -24.14
N ALA A 444 -9.26 -4.31 -25.14
CA ALA A 444 -9.82 -4.47 -26.47
C ALA A 444 -11.14 -5.26 -26.44
N ASN A 445 -11.19 -6.36 -25.68
CA ASN A 445 -12.42 -7.13 -25.55
C ASN A 445 -13.54 -6.31 -24.89
N LEU A 446 -13.28 -5.72 -23.72
CA LEU A 446 -14.27 -4.96 -22.95
C LEU A 446 -14.85 -3.77 -23.73
N THR A 447 -14.04 -3.12 -24.56
CA THR A 447 -14.46 -1.94 -25.32
C THR A 447 -15.00 -2.26 -26.71
N ARG A 448 -14.95 -3.53 -27.13
CA ARG A 448 -15.45 -3.99 -28.43
C ARG A 448 -16.95 -3.70 -28.58
N ASP A 449 -17.33 -3.19 -29.75
CA ASP A 449 -18.72 -2.89 -30.13
C ASP A 449 -19.45 -1.90 -29.20
N PHE A 450 -18.77 -1.28 -28.23
CA PHE A 450 -19.38 -0.37 -27.26
C PHE A 450 -20.05 0.83 -27.95
N ALA A 451 -19.41 1.38 -28.98
CA ALA A 451 -19.93 2.50 -29.75
C ALA A 451 -21.20 2.14 -30.53
N THR A 452 -21.28 0.91 -31.04
CA THR A 452 -22.43 0.40 -31.79
C THR A 452 -23.59 0.07 -30.85
N LYS A 453 -23.31 -0.56 -29.70
CA LYS A 453 -24.32 -0.97 -28.72
C LYS A 453 -24.85 0.21 -27.90
N TYR A 454 -24.00 1.20 -27.58
CA TYR A 454 -24.33 2.32 -26.70
C TYR A 454 -23.91 3.71 -27.26
N PRO A 455 -24.46 4.13 -28.42
CA PRO A 455 -24.02 5.33 -29.13
C PRO A 455 -24.26 6.65 -28.39
N ALA A 456 -25.14 6.67 -27.38
CA ALA A 456 -25.45 7.87 -26.59
C ALA A 456 -24.91 7.80 -25.15
N HIS A 457 -24.03 6.84 -24.83
CA HIS A 457 -23.55 6.68 -23.46
C HIS A 457 -22.53 7.76 -23.07
N PRO A 458 -22.58 8.32 -21.84
CA PRO A 458 -21.65 9.37 -21.40
C PRO A 458 -20.16 9.01 -21.48
N HIS A 459 -19.84 7.71 -21.46
CA HIS A 459 -18.48 7.18 -21.48
C HIS A 459 -18.03 6.67 -22.85
N LEU A 460 -18.76 6.99 -23.92
CA LEU A 460 -18.43 6.58 -25.28
C LEU A 460 -17.00 7.00 -25.67
N VAL A 461 -16.68 8.29 -25.53
CA VAL A 461 -15.38 8.85 -25.92
C VAL A 461 -14.24 8.24 -25.08
N ASP A 462 -14.45 8.07 -23.77
CA ASP A 462 -13.49 7.44 -22.87
C ASP A 462 -13.20 6.00 -23.27
N ASN A 463 -14.23 5.22 -23.62
CA ASN A 463 -14.10 3.82 -24.01
C ASN A 463 -13.46 3.67 -25.39
N GLN A 464 -13.82 4.52 -26.36
CA GLN A 464 -13.21 4.53 -27.69
C GLN A 464 -11.72 4.92 -27.63
N TYR A 465 -11.35 5.86 -26.77
CA TYR A 465 -9.94 6.16 -26.51
C TYR A 465 -9.19 4.96 -25.93
N LEU A 466 -9.79 4.24 -24.96
CA LEU A 466 -9.17 3.03 -24.39
C LEU A 466 -9.06 1.90 -25.43
N ALA A 467 -10.04 1.75 -26.32
CA ALA A 467 -9.98 0.82 -27.44
C ALA A 467 -8.81 1.15 -28.39
N ALA A 468 -8.70 2.41 -28.83
CA ALA A 468 -7.58 2.86 -29.65
C ALA A 468 -6.22 2.65 -28.97
N LEU A 469 -6.14 2.93 -27.66
CA LEU A 469 -4.93 2.69 -26.88
C LEU A 469 -4.54 1.20 -26.88
N ALA A 470 -5.52 0.31 -26.76
CA ALA A 470 -5.28 -1.13 -26.82
C ALA A 470 -4.77 -1.58 -28.20
N HIS A 471 -5.35 -1.08 -29.29
CA HIS A 471 -4.89 -1.35 -30.65
C HIS A 471 -3.47 -0.82 -30.89
N ALA A 472 -3.18 0.41 -30.43
CA ALA A 472 -1.85 1.00 -30.51
C ALA A 472 -0.77 0.13 -29.83
N HIS A 473 -1.03 -0.32 -28.61
CA HIS A 473 -0.09 -1.18 -27.86
C HIS A 473 -0.04 -2.63 -28.35
N SER A 474 -1.07 -3.09 -29.08
CA SER A 474 -1.10 -4.42 -29.70
C SER A 474 -0.39 -4.46 -31.07
N GLY A 475 0.19 -3.34 -31.52
CA GLY A 475 0.87 -3.23 -32.82
C GLY A 475 -0.07 -2.95 -34.00
N GLU A 476 -1.35 -2.69 -33.74
CA GLU A 476 -2.38 -2.38 -34.73
C GLU A 476 -2.55 -0.85 -34.88
N ALA A 477 -1.41 -0.14 -34.97
CA ALA A 477 -1.37 1.33 -35.07
C ALA A 477 -2.18 1.87 -36.27
N GLU A 478 -2.25 1.10 -37.35
CA GLU A 478 -3.04 1.43 -38.55
C GLU A 478 -4.55 1.43 -38.30
N GLN A 479 -5.04 0.69 -37.30
CA GLN A 479 -6.45 0.69 -36.89
C GLN A 479 -6.72 1.75 -35.81
N ALA A 480 -5.76 1.99 -34.92
CA ALA A 480 -5.88 2.98 -33.85
C ALA A 480 -5.93 4.42 -34.38
N LEU A 481 -5.11 4.74 -35.39
CA LEU A 481 -4.97 6.10 -35.91
C LEU A 481 -6.27 6.69 -36.51
N PRO A 482 -6.96 6.05 -37.47
CA PRO A 482 -8.19 6.59 -38.04
C PRO A 482 -9.29 6.74 -36.98
N LEU A 483 -9.35 5.81 -36.02
CA LEU A 483 -10.33 5.87 -34.93
C LEU A 483 -10.08 7.08 -34.01
N LEU A 484 -8.83 7.39 -33.69
CA LEU A 484 -8.47 8.56 -32.88
C LEU A 484 -8.70 9.87 -33.63
N GLU A 485 -8.41 9.93 -34.94
CA GLU A 485 -8.66 11.11 -35.77
C GLU A 485 -10.15 11.42 -35.86
N GLU A 486 -10.99 10.41 -36.14
CA GLU A 486 -12.45 10.54 -36.15
C GLU A 486 -12.97 11.02 -34.78
N LEU A 487 -12.45 10.45 -33.69
CA LEU A 487 -12.83 10.82 -32.33
C LEU A 487 -12.47 12.28 -32.00
N TYR A 488 -11.31 12.74 -32.46
CA TYR A 488 -10.84 14.11 -32.25
C TYR A 488 -11.67 15.13 -33.06
N GLU A 489 -12.04 14.80 -34.30
CA GLU A 489 -12.88 15.65 -35.14
C GLU A 489 -14.31 15.80 -34.60
N HIS A 490 -14.91 14.71 -34.11
CA HIS A 490 -16.28 14.72 -33.60
C HIS A 490 -16.40 15.28 -32.18
N TYR A 491 -15.35 15.15 -31.34
CA TYR A 491 -15.37 15.59 -29.94
C TYR A 491 -14.20 16.51 -29.55
N PRO A 492 -14.00 17.65 -30.25
CA PRO A 492 -12.85 18.53 -30.03
C PRO A 492 -12.86 19.24 -28.67
N GLN A 493 -14.02 19.33 -28.01
CA GLN A 493 -14.20 19.98 -26.70
C GLN A 493 -14.23 18.99 -25.53
N HIS A 494 -14.03 17.69 -25.76
CA HIS A 494 -14.05 16.69 -24.69
C HIS A 494 -12.80 16.80 -23.80
N ASP A 495 -12.94 16.48 -22.51
CA ASP A 495 -11.83 16.55 -21.53
C ASP A 495 -10.59 15.74 -21.94
N ARG A 496 -10.79 14.72 -22.78
CA ARG A 496 -9.73 13.85 -23.33
C ARG A 496 -9.12 14.27 -24.67
N ALA A 497 -9.59 15.36 -25.27
CA ALA A 497 -9.08 15.86 -26.55
C ALA A 497 -7.55 16.07 -26.58
N PRO A 498 -6.89 16.65 -25.54
CA PRO A 498 -5.43 16.82 -25.60
C PRO A 498 -4.66 15.50 -25.49
N GLN A 499 -5.19 14.49 -24.81
CA GLN A 499 -4.58 13.15 -24.74
C GLN A 499 -4.73 12.42 -26.07
N ILE A 500 -5.90 12.54 -26.72
CA ILE A 500 -6.14 11.99 -28.06
C ILE A 500 -5.16 12.60 -29.08
N ALA A 501 -5.00 13.93 -29.08
CA ALA A 501 -4.07 14.62 -29.99
C ALA A 501 -2.62 14.14 -29.84
N ARG A 502 -2.15 13.96 -28.59
CA ARG A 502 -0.80 13.44 -28.33
C ARG A 502 -0.62 12.01 -28.83
N LEU A 503 -1.60 11.14 -28.61
CA LEU A 503 -1.53 9.75 -29.05
C LEU A 503 -1.52 9.65 -30.59
N ILE A 504 -2.28 10.51 -31.28
CA ILE A 504 -2.24 10.62 -32.76
C ILE A 504 -0.83 10.99 -33.23
N GLU A 505 -0.20 11.99 -32.59
CA GLU A 505 1.14 12.46 -32.95
C GLU A 505 2.22 11.39 -32.71
N GLU A 506 2.12 10.66 -31.60
CA GLU A 506 2.99 9.53 -31.27
C GLU A 506 2.84 8.38 -32.29
N LEU A 507 1.60 8.04 -32.65
CA LEU A 507 1.35 6.99 -33.65
C LEU A 507 1.87 7.38 -35.03
N LYS A 508 1.65 8.64 -35.48
CA LYS A 508 2.15 9.14 -36.76
C LYS A 508 3.67 9.17 -36.86
N THR A 509 4.36 9.42 -35.75
CA THR A 509 5.84 9.40 -35.70
C THR A 509 6.42 7.99 -35.60
N SER A 510 5.66 7.05 -35.02
CA SER A 510 6.06 5.63 -34.89
C SER A 510 5.80 4.78 -36.15
N LEU A 511 4.83 5.16 -36.99
CA LEU A 511 4.57 4.52 -38.28
C LEU A 511 5.77 4.81 -39.21
N PRO A 512 6.45 3.78 -39.76
CA PRO A 512 7.55 4.02 -40.67
C PRO A 512 7.05 4.84 -41.85
N ASN A 513 7.65 6.01 -42.06
CA ASN A 513 7.55 6.78 -43.30
C ASN A 513 7.87 5.83 -44.45
N ASN A 514 6.82 5.31 -45.10
CA ASN A 514 6.94 4.60 -46.36
C ASN A 514 6.47 5.61 -47.42
N PRO A 515 7.33 6.55 -47.87
CA PRO A 515 7.08 7.12 -49.18
C PRO A 515 7.17 5.94 -50.13
N LYS A 516 6.02 5.52 -50.68
CA LYS A 516 6.03 4.83 -51.96
C LYS A 516 6.83 5.72 -52.90
N GLU A 517 8.07 5.34 -53.17
CA GLU A 517 8.78 5.74 -54.38
C GLU A 517 7.94 5.24 -55.57
N THR A 518 6.96 6.05 -55.95
CA THR A 518 6.60 6.27 -57.33
C THR A 518 7.39 7.53 -57.72
N ALA A 519 8.33 7.51 -58.64
CA ALA A 519 8.19 7.11 -60.03
C ALA A 519 9.61 7.12 -60.69
N PRO A 520 9.77 6.63 -61.94
CA PRO A 520 11.03 6.77 -62.69
C PRO A 520 11.55 8.20 -62.80
#